data_AF-A0A1H3R7N4-F1
#
_entry.id   AF-A0A1H3R7N4-F1
#
_cell.length_a   1.000
_cell.length_b   1.000
_cell.length_c   1.000
_cell.angle_alpha   90.00
_cell.angle_beta   90.00
_cell.angle_gamma   90.00
#
_symmetry.space_group_name_H-M   'P 1'
#
loop_
_entity.id
_entity.type
_entity.pdbx_description
1 polymer ?
#
loop_
_entity_poly.entity_id
_entity_poly.type
_entity_poly.pdbx_seq_one_letter_code
_entity_poly.pdbx_strand_id
1 'polypeptide(L)'
;MASYKKLNEEDRDICESAIFDALIADRKTGQTSQNESAHSNASKMRSLESLLERVTEESYPELVPKLTETQHNQIMGSDRDRSHRRYILESLPSSFYIVKELPNKYYYSETVEVFISHCKVHSTLLIDSSFHFFCQNPAKYFNVFGEPSYERIREFVNKFIRELHQRLRNPKTRKKILDRRRAIEKNYQELIEYVDGLFARNARLLVLRIDLAYKKYLNVSVEDLAKDLDHLHANMRHNRQFHHLVGYIEKIEYGVEKGVHAHLILFFDGSKRKNDSYLAKEIGEYWHSQITKEQGNYWNCNDPENKKQLKNIGRLGIGEIHAEDKEKRDNLNYIIRYFCKKEQFIKLKTKPKMKLIRKGQCPKQIGPKRGAPRASQRIVQSPHAIGDRPAFSNGFPYWGLPFVPQLSL
;
A
#
# COMPACT_ATOMS: atom_id res chain seq x y z
N MET A 1 -2.19 24.65 7.73
CA MET A 1 -1.74 23.95 6.49
C MET A 1 -1.78 22.45 6.73
N ALA A 2 -2.31 21.64 5.80
CA ALA A 2 -2.23 20.18 5.94
C ALA A 2 -0.83 19.69 5.56
N SER A 3 -0.03 19.37 6.58
CA SER A 3 1.32 18.82 6.43
C SER A 3 1.29 17.51 5.63
N TYR A 4 2.22 17.35 4.70
CA TYR A 4 2.50 16.03 4.12
C TYR A 4 3.09 15.17 5.24
N LYS A 5 2.28 14.27 5.80
CA LYS A 5 2.81 13.26 6.73
C LYS A 5 3.63 12.27 5.90
N LYS A 6 4.96 12.41 5.97
CA LYS A 6 5.93 11.57 5.27
C LYS A 6 5.60 10.09 5.51
N LEU A 7 5.58 9.29 4.45
CA LEU A 7 5.32 7.85 4.56
C LEU A 7 6.33 7.24 5.56
N ASN A 8 5.82 6.48 6.52
CA ASN A 8 6.67 5.73 7.45
C ASN A 8 7.41 4.61 6.67
N GLU A 9 8.41 4.01 7.29
CA GLU A 9 9.27 3.00 6.64
C GLU A 9 8.45 1.78 6.18
N GLU A 10 7.55 1.31 7.04
CA GLU A 10 6.52 0.31 6.74
C GLU A 10 5.69 0.64 5.48
N ASP A 11 5.19 1.87 5.37
CA ASP A 11 4.42 2.29 4.20
C ASP A 11 5.27 2.28 2.94
N ARG A 12 6.54 2.69 3.02
CA ARG A 12 7.47 2.68 1.88
C ARG A 12 7.64 1.27 1.34
N ASP A 13 7.93 0.27 2.18
CA ASP A 13 8.03 -1.14 1.78
C ASP A 13 6.79 -1.62 1.00
N ILE A 14 5.61 -1.22 1.46
CA ILE A 14 4.35 -1.52 0.78
C ILE A 14 4.25 -0.79 -0.58
N CYS A 15 4.71 0.47 -0.67
CA CYS A 15 4.80 1.19 -1.95
C CYS A 15 5.68 0.43 -2.94
N GLU A 16 6.87 0.01 -2.51
CA GLU A 16 7.87 -0.59 -3.39
C GLU A 16 7.31 -1.81 -4.09
N SER A 17 6.67 -2.71 -3.33
CA SER A 17 6.10 -3.94 -3.87
C SER A 17 4.82 -3.69 -4.70
N ALA A 18 4.00 -2.69 -4.35
CA ALA A 18 2.84 -2.30 -5.16
C ALA A 18 3.22 -1.82 -6.57
N ILE A 19 4.31 -1.05 -6.62
CA ILE A 19 4.84 -0.41 -7.82
C ILE A 19 5.63 -1.41 -8.65
N PHE A 20 6.42 -2.28 -8.00
CA PHE A 20 7.21 -3.34 -8.61
C PHE A 20 6.38 -4.20 -9.56
N ASP A 21 5.20 -4.65 -9.11
CA ASP A 21 4.31 -5.48 -9.91
C ASP A 21 3.80 -4.78 -11.20
N ALA A 22 3.81 -3.44 -11.26
CA ALA A 22 3.15 -2.67 -12.30
C ALA A 22 4.06 -2.17 -13.45
N LEU A 23 5.38 -2.07 -13.23
CA LEU A 23 6.30 -1.34 -14.12
C LEU A 23 7.21 -2.21 -15.01
N ILE A 24 7.12 -3.54 -14.96
CA ILE A 24 8.03 -4.47 -15.67
C ILE A 24 7.76 -4.53 -17.21
N ALA A 25 7.23 -3.47 -17.83
CA ALA A 25 6.19 -3.66 -18.84
C ALA A 25 6.54 -3.55 -20.34
N ASP A 26 7.70 -3.02 -20.78
CA ASP A 26 7.91 -2.86 -22.22
C ASP A 26 9.36 -2.91 -22.76
N ARG A 27 10.04 -4.06 -22.63
CA ARG A 27 11.03 -4.48 -23.63
C ARG A 27 10.88 -5.96 -23.97
N LYS A 28 10.63 -6.26 -25.25
CA LYS A 28 10.59 -7.63 -25.79
C LYS A 28 12.00 -8.21 -25.93
N THR A 29 12.05 -9.55 -25.87
CA THR A 29 13.15 -10.46 -26.28
C THR A 29 14.51 -10.29 -25.58
N GLY A 30 14.86 -11.28 -24.76
CA GLY A 30 16.19 -11.44 -24.14
C GLY A 30 16.07 -12.11 -22.77
N GLN A 31 16.59 -13.34 -22.62
CA GLN A 31 16.61 -14.02 -21.33
C GLN A 31 17.68 -13.44 -20.37
N THR A 32 17.57 -13.79 -19.08
CA THR A 32 18.55 -13.52 -18.00
C THR A 32 18.84 -12.06 -17.63
N SER A 33 17.98 -11.46 -16.77
CA SER A 33 18.31 -10.35 -15.82
C SER A 33 17.09 -9.85 -14.99
N GLN A 34 16.05 -10.68 -14.79
CA GLN A 34 14.74 -10.19 -14.31
C GLN A 34 14.77 -9.52 -12.92
N ASN A 35 15.58 -10.00 -11.96
CA ASN A 35 15.61 -9.45 -10.61
C ASN A 35 16.21 -8.02 -10.53
N GLU A 36 17.27 -7.73 -11.30
CA GLU A 36 17.89 -6.40 -11.34
C GLU A 36 17.00 -5.38 -12.05
N SER A 37 16.41 -5.78 -13.19
CA SER A 37 15.44 -4.97 -13.94
C SER A 37 14.20 -4.63 -13.09
N ALA A 38 13.72 -5.58 -12.29
CA ALA A 38 12.54 -5.38 -11.46
C ALA A 38 12.80 -4.45 -10.26
N HIS A 39 13.95 -4.61 -9.58
CA HIS A 39 14.39 -3.66 -8.56
C HIS A 39 14.60 -2.24 -9.14
N SER A 40 15.16 -2.15 -10.35
CA SER A 40 15.30 -0.88 -11.10
C SER A 40 13.95 -0.19 -11.34
N ASN A 41 12.91 -0.93 -11.72
CA ASN A 41 11.60 -0.35 -12.02
C ASN A 41 10.84 0.14 -10.77
N ALA A 42 10.90 -0.59 -9.65
CA ALA A 42 10.35 -0.09 -8.38
C ALA A 42 11.08 1.16 -7.88
N SER A 43 12.41 1.21 -8.08
CA SER A 43 13.25 2.38 -7.81
C SER A 43 12.91 3.58 -8.71
N LYS A 44 12.61 3.34 -10.00
CA LYS A 44 12.17 4.37 -10.96
C LYS A 44 10.92 5.11 -10.50
N MET A 45 9.84 4.42 -10.13
CA MET A 45 8.63 5.12 -9.64
C MET A 45 8.88 5.84 -8.33
N ARG A 46 9.63 5.24 -7.40
CA ARG A 46 10.01 5.91 -6.14
C ARG A 46 10.77 7.21 -6.42
N SER A 47 11.61 7.22 -7.45
CA SER A 47 12.29 8.43 -7.94
C SER A 47 11.30 9.45 -8.52
N LEU A 48 10.32 9.01 -9.32
CA LEU A 48 9.25 9.88 -9.83
C LEU A 48 8.39 10.47 -8.70
N GLU A 49 7.98 9.67 -7.72
CA GLU A 49 7.17 10.16 -6.61
C GLU A 49 7.98 11.08 -5.67
N SER A 50 9.26 10.75 -5.40
CA SER A 50 10.20 11.64 -4.69
C SER A 50 10.39 12.99 -5.41
N LEU A 51 10.49 12.99 -6.76
CA LEU A 51 10.49 14.22 -7.55
C LEU A 51 9.19 15.01 -7.33
N LEU A 52 8.03 14.37 -7.42
CA LEU A 52 6.73 15.03 -7.29
C LEU A 52 6.45 15.53 -5.87
N GLU A 53 6.93 14.84 -4.83
CA GLU A 53 6.90 15.32 -3.45
C GLU A 53 7.73 16.60 -3.29
N ARG A 54 9.00 16.60 -3.73
CA ARG A 54 9.88 17.77 -3.65
C ARG A 54 9.34 18.98 -4.44
N VAL A 55 8.84 18.75 -5.65
CA VAL A 55 8.16 19.79 -6.46
C VAL A 55 6.86 20.29 -5.81
N THR A 56 6.23 19.52 -4.91
CA THR A 56 5.05 19.97 -4.15
C THR A 56 5.42 20.77 -2.90
N GLU A 57 6.49 20.37 -2.21
CA GLU A 57 6.96 20.95 -0.95
C GLU A 57 7.50 22.38 -1.17
N GLU A 58 8.47 22.54 -2.06
CA GLU A 58 9.17 23.80 -2.32
C GLU A 58 8.72 24.46 -3.63
N SER A 59 8.76 25.79 -3.67
CA SER A 59 8.46 26.61 -4.84
C SER A 59 9.72 27.38 -5.23
N TYR A 60 10.17 27.21 -6.47
CA TYR A 60 11.31 27.92 -7.02
C TYR A 60 10.80 28.96 -8.04
N PRO A 61 11.01 30.27 -7.81
CA PRO A 61 10.72 31.30 -8.81
C PRO A 61 11.44 31.01 -10.15
N GLU A 62 12.70 30.61 -10.03
CA GLU A 62 13.50 29.95 -11.08
C GLU A 62 14.22 28.75 -10.48
N LEU A 63 14.06 27.57 -11.07
CA LEU A 63 14.81 26.36 -10.72
C LEU A 63 16.25 26.47 -11.23
N VAL A 64 16.39 26.91 -12.49
CA VAL A 64 17.67 27.18 -13.15
C VAL A 64 17.80 28.70 -13.37
N PRO A 65 18.77 29.38 -12.71
CA PRO A 65 18.94 30.82 -12.82
C PRO A 65 19.45 31.20 -14.21
N LYS A 66 19.28 32.47 -14.63
CA LYS A 66 20.06 33.01 -15.76
C LYS A 66 21.56 32.97 -15.45
N LEU A 67 22.37 32.71 -16.47
CA LEU A 67 23.83 32.83 -16.39
C LEU A 67 24.27 34.11 -17.09
N THR A 68 24.87 35.02 -16.34
CA THR A 68 25.68 36.10 -16.93
C THR A 68 27.10 35.59 -17.20
N GLU A 69 27.83 36.20 -18.14
CA GLU A 69 29.20 35.80 -18.51
C GLU A 69 30.16 35.67 -17.30
N THR A 70 29.96 36.48 -16.25
CA THR A 70 30.80 36.52 -15.05
C THR A 70 30.48 35.43 -14.01
N GLN A 71 29.39 34.67 -14.14
CA GLN A 71 28.91 33.73 -13.12
C GLN A 71 29.41 32.27 -13.27
N HIS A 72 30.30 32.03 -14.24
CA HIS A 72 30.88 30.72 -14.57
C HIS A 72 31.38 29.93 -13.34
N ASN A 73 31.92 30.61 -12.33
CA ASN A 73 32.58 30.00 -11.17
C ASN A 73 31.67 29.80 -9.94
N GLN A 74 30.41 30.25 -9.93
CA GLN A 74 29.54 30.16 -8.73
C GLN A 74 28.60 28.94 -8.71
N ILE A 75 28.56 28.14 -9.78
CA ILE A 75 27.45 27.22 -10.04
C ILE A 75 27.46 25.97 -9.12
N MET A 76 28.59 25.59 -8.52
CA MET A 76 28.65 24.46 -7.56
C MET A 76 29.42 24.80 -6.27
N GLY A 77 28.69 24.90 -5.16
CA GLY A 77 29.19 25.13 -3.79
C GLY A 77 28.20 24.57 -2.76
N SER A 78 28.66 24.22 -1.56
CA SER A 78 27.92 23.39 -0.59
C SER A 78 26.78 24.13 0.13
N ASP A 79 25.53 23.96 -0.34
CA ASP A 79 24.34 24.42 0.38
C ASP A 79 23.12 23.50 0.14
N ARG A 80 22.18 23.48 1.09
CA ARG A 80 21.06 22.54 1.18
C ARG A 80 19.98 22.79 0.11
N ASP A 81 19.64 24.05 -0.18
CA ASP A 81 18.74 24.44 -1.29
C ASP A 81 19.31 23.92 -2.64
N ARG A 82 20.64 24.05 -2.82
CA ARG A 82 21.32 23.54 -4.02
C ARG A 82 21.12 22.04 -4.23
N SER A 83 20.97 21.25 -3.15
CA SER A 83 20.69 19.81 -3.25
C SER A 83 19.29 19.50 -3.79
N HIS A 84 18.28 20.29 -3.42
CA HIS A 84 16.90 20.06 -3.84
C HIS A 84 16.69 20.46 -5.30
N ARG A 85 17.17 21.66 -5.69
CA ARG A 85 17.11 22.11 -7.09
C ARG A 85 17.82 21.16 -8.03
N ARG A 86 19.04 20.75 -7.64
CA ARG A 86 19.85 19.78 -8.38
C ARG A 86 19.13 18.45 -8.55
N TYR A 87 18.59 17.88 -7.47
CA TYR A 87 17.85 16.62 -7.53
C TYR A 87 16.64 16.70 -8.47
N ILE A 88 15.85 17.79 -8.39
CA ILE A 88 14.69 17.98 -9.26
C ILE A 88 15.12 18.01 -10.72
N LEU A 89 16.18 18.77 -11.04
CA LEU A 89 16.69 18.92 -12.38
C LEU A 89 17.26 17.59 -12.94
N GLU A 90 18.16 16.94 -12.20
CA GLU A 90 18.78 15.65 -12.58
C GLU A 90 17.73 14.52 -12.73
N SER A 91 16.63 14.57 -11.99
CA SER A 91 15.54 13.56 -12.03
C SER A 91 14.51 13.79 -13.14
N LEU A 92 14.48 14.96 -13.81
CA LEU A 92 13.50 15.24 -14.86
C LEU A 92 13.60 14.29 -16.06
N PRO A 93 14.78 14.07 -16.69
CA PRO A 93 14.89 13.22 -17.89
C PRO A 93 14.40 11.78 -17.66
N SER A 94 14.78 11.17 -16.54
CA SER A 94 14.34 9.82 -16.17
C SER A 94 12.84 9.76 -15.87
N SER A 95 12.30 10.79 -15.21
CA SER A 95 10.85 10.90 -14.93
C SER A 95 10.00 11.00 -16.19
N PHE A 96 10.46 11.73 -17.21
CA PHE A 96 9.80 11.74 -18.53
C PHE A 96 9.86 10.38 -19.23
N TYR A 97 10.99 9.67 -19.15
CA TYR A 97 11.14 8.33 -19.72
C TYR A 97 10.16 7.34 -19.06
N ILE A 98 10.07 7.36 -17.72
CA ILE A 98 9.15 6.53 -16.94
C ILE A 98 7.71 6.73 -17.41
N VAL A 99 7.25 7.99 -17.52
CA VAL A 99 5.89 8.32 -17.99
C VAL A 99 5.59 7.77 -19.39
N LYS A 100 6.57 7.74 -20.29
CA LYS A 100 6.39 7.19 -21.64
C LYS A 100 6.16 5.67 -21.64
N GLU A 101 6.75 4.94 -20.69
CA GLU A 101 6.60 3.48 -20.55
C GLU A 101 5.44 3.05 -19.63
N LEU A 102 4.73 3.98 -18.96
CA LEU A 102 3.63 3.64 -18.06
C LEU A 102 2.45 2.96 -18.79
N PRO A 103 2.05 1.72 -18.42
CA PRO A 103 0.96 1.04 -19.10
C PRO A 103 -0.39 1.77 -18.96
N ASN A 104 -1.07 2.00 -20.08
CA ASN A 104 -2.36 2.71 -20.12
C ASN A 104 -3.53 1.96 -19.43
N LYS A 105 -3.35 0.69 -19.04
CA LYS A 105 -4.34 -0.16 -18.35
C LYS A 105 -4.58 0.17 -16.88
N TYR A 106 -3.85 1.14 -16.31
CA TYR A 106 -3.98 1.55 -14.91
C TYR A 106 -4.39 3.02 -14.73
N TYR A 107 -4.97 3.31 -13.57
CA TYR A 107 -4.99 4.63 -12.94
C TYR A 107 -3.85 4.70 -11.91
N TYR A 108 -3.03 5.74 -11.97
CA TYR A 108 -1.91 5.95 -11.04
C TYR A 108 -2.33 6.79 -9.82
N SER A 109 -1.39 7.14 -8.95
CA SER A 109 -1.58 8.15 -7.89
C SER A 109 -1.94 9.51 -8.52
N GLU A 110 -2.71 10.35 -7.83
CA GLU A 110 -3.20 11.62 -8.41
C GLU A 110 -2.06 12.57 -8.77
N THR A 111 -0.93 12.49 -8.07
CA THR A 111 0.30 13.24 -8.35
C THR A 111 0.91 12.80 -9.69
N VAL A 112 1.00 11.49 -9.92
CA VAL A 112 1.50 10.91 -11.17
C VAL A 112 0.53 11.17 -12.32
N GLU A 113 -0.79 11.06 -12.13
CA GLU A 113 -1.78 11.43 -13.16
C GLU A 113 -1.70 12.92 -13.54
N VAL A 114 -1.45 13.81 -12.57
CA VAL A 114 -1.17 15.22 -12.84
C VAL A 114 0.10 15.36 -13.68
N PHE A 115 1.18 14.67 -13.32
CA PHE A 115 2.43 14.70 -14.08
C PHE A 115 2.27 14.15 -15.51
N ILE A 116 1.63 12.99 -15.70
CA ILE A 116 1.27 12.43 -17.02
C ILE A 116 0.49 13.46 -17.84
N SER A 117 -0.53 14.10 -17.26
CA SER A 117 -1.33 15.12 -17.95
C SER A 117 -0.51 16.36 -18.33
N HIS A 118 0.50 16.71 -17.52
CA HIS A 118 1.37 17.85 -17.76
C HIS A 118 2.37 17.55 -18.87
N CYS A 119 3.03 16.39 -18.83
CA CYS A 119 3.89 15.89 -19.91
C CYS A 119 3.16 15.82 -21.27
N LYS A 120 1.85 15.48 -21.28
CA LYS A 120 1.03 15.49 -22.50
C LYS A 120 0.77 16.90 -23.06
N VAL A 121 0.57 17.91 -22.20
CA VAL A 121 0.43 19.31 -22.63
C VAL A 121 1.75 19.86 -23.20
N HIS A 122 2.88 19.40 -22.70
CA HIS A 122 4.22 19.75 -23.19
C HIS A 122 4.82 18.69 -24.13
N SER A 123 3.99 17.91 -24.83
CA SER A 123 4.43 16.73 -25.59
C SER A 123 5.28 17.01 -26.85
N THR A 124 5.44 18.27 -27.23
CA THR A 124 6.26 18.74 -28.37
C THR A 124 7.78 18.72 -28.10
N LEU A 125 8.22 18.16 -26.97
CA LEU A 125 9.60 18.32 -26.49
C LEU A 125 10.52 17.16 -26.84
N LEU A 126 11.65 17.54 -27.42
CA LEU A 126 12.83 16.71 -27.61
C LEU A 126 13.48 16.43 -26.25
N ILE A 127 12.99 15.41 -25.55
CA ILE A 127 13.74 14.75 -24.47
C ILE A 127 14.83 13.92 -25.14
N ASP A 128 15.90 14.60 -25.53
CA ASP A 128 17.06 14.07 -26.23
C ASP A 128 18.32 14.10 -25.33
N SER A 129 19.46 13.75 -25.90
CA SER A 129 20.75 13.79 -25.22
C SER A 129 21.15 15.21 -24.78
N SER A 130 20.71 16.25 -25.50
CA SER A 130 20.98 17.65 -25.17
C SER A 130 20.18 18.08 -23.94
N PHE A 131 18.89 17.72 -23.84
CA PHE A 131 18.08 17.97 -22.66
C PHE A 131 18.62 17.23 -21.42
N HIS A 132 19.05 15.98 -21.59
CA HIS A 132 19.67 15.21 -20.52
C HIS A 132 20.98 15.87 -20.03
N PHE A 133 21.83 16.30 -20.95
CA PHE A 133 23.09 16.98 -20.64
C PHE A 133 22.88 18.34 -19.95
N PHE A 134 21.89 19.13 -20.39
CA PHE A 134 21.46 20.35 -19.70
C PHE A 134 21.07 20.05 -18.25
N CYS A 135 20.25 19.01 -18.03
CA CYS A 135 19.76 18.68 -16.70
C CYS A 135 20.88 18.21 -15.74
N GLN A 136 21.93 17.58 -16.27
CA GLN A 136 23.09 17.17 -15.48
C GLN A 136 24.08 18.31 -15.22
N ASN A 137 24.29 19.21 -16.19
CA ASN A 137 25.27 20.28 -16.07
C ASN A 137 24.90 21.51 -16.93
N PRO A 138 24.02 22.40 -16.43
CA PRO A 138 23.59 23.59 -17.16
C PRO A 138 24.75 24.52 -17.55
N ALA A 139 25.79 24.62 -16.71
CA ALA A 139 26.98 25.43 -16.97
C ALA A 139 27.76 24.91 -18.19
N LYS A 140 28.05 23.60 -18.20
CA LYS A 140 28.75 22.97 -19.31
C LYS A 140 27.89 22.95 -20.57
N TYR A 141 26.56 22.88 -20.45
CA TYR A 141 25.65 23.05 -21.57
C TYR A 141 25.78 24.45 -22.20
N PHE A 142 25.74 25.53 -21.40
CA PHE A 142 25.95 26.90 -21.88
C PHE A 142 27.28 27.03 -22.64
N ASN A 143 28.38 26.51 -22.08
CA ASN A 143 29.71 26.57 -22.69
C ASN A 143 29.82 25.82 -24.03
N VAL A 144 28.99 24.78 -24.25
CA VAL A 144 29.06 23.93 -25.47
C VAL A 144 28.05 24.37 -26.53
N PHE A 145 26.86 24.84 -26.13
CA PHE A 145 25.73 25.12 -27.03
C PHE A 145 25.32 26.60 -27.10
N GLY A 146 25.97 27.47 -26.32
CA GLY A 146 25.74 28.91 -26.30
C GLY A 146 24.46 29.36 -25.59
N GLU A 147 24.37 30.68 -25.37
CA GLU A 147 23.25 31.33 -24.69
C GLU A 147 21.87 31.04 -25.32
N PRO A 148 21.66 31.09 -26.66
CA PRO A 148 20.32 30.88 -27.23
C PRO A 148 19.77 29.48 -26.96
N SER A 149 20.63 28.45 -27.02
CA SER A 149 20.28 27.06 -26.72
C SER A 149 19.99 26.88 -25.24
N TYR A 150 20.81 27.51 -24.40
CA TYR A 150 20.68 27.48 -22.94
C TYR A 150 19.36 28.12 -22.48
N GLU A 151 19.07 29.36 -22.90
CA GLU A 151 17.88 30.10 -22.47
C GLU A 151 16.60 29.36 -22.89
N ARG A 152 16.56 28.79 -24.10
CA ARG A 152 15.44 27.97 -24.57
C ARG A 152 15.10 26.80 -23.64
N ILE A 153 16.10 26.05 -23.17
CA ILE A 153 15.85 24.93 -22.24
C ILE A 153 15.57 25.45 -20.82
N ARG A 154 16.25 26.51 -20.38
CA ARG A 154 16.07 27.13 -19.07
C ARG A 154 14.64 27.66 -18.88
N GLU A 155 14.13 28.43 -19.84
CA GLU A 155 12.76 28.93 -19.84
C GLU A 155 11.75 27.78 -19.81
N PHE A 156 11.97 26.75 -20.64
CA PHE A 156 11.12 25.56 -20.64
C PHE A 156 11.08 24.88 -19.25
N VAL A 157 12.23 24.54 -18.67
CA VAL A 157 12.31 23.83 -17.39
C VAL A 157 11.68 24.65 -16.26
N ASN A 158 11.99 25.95 -16.19
CA ASN A 158 11.42 26.84 -15.19
C ASN A 158 9.90 26.98 -15.33
N LYS A 159 9.39 27.11 -16.56
CA LYS A 159 7.95 27.15 -16.83
C LYS A 159 7.26 25.84 -16.44
N PHE A 160 7.80 24.71 -16.87
CA PHE A 160 7.27 23.37 -16.59
C PHE A 160 7.18 23.10 -15.08
N ILE A 161 8.27 23.32 -14.33
CA ILE A 161 8.28 23.07 -12.88
C ILE A 161 7.33 24.01 -12.14
N ARG A 162 7.25 25.29 -12.52
CA ARG A 162 6.31 26.25 -11.94
C ARG A 162 4.85 25.86 -12.18
N GLU A 163 4.49 25.47 -13.40
CA GLU A 163 3.14 25.01 -13.74
C GLU A 163 2.80 23.67 -13.06
N LEU A 164 3.76 22.73 -12.98
CA LEU A 164 3.61 21.47 -12.27
C LEU A 164 3.34 21.69 -10.78
N HIS A 165 4.14 22.53 -10.12
CA HIS A 165 3.96 22.93 -8.71
C HIS A 165 2.54 23.49 -8.46
N GLN A 166 2.06 24.40 -9.32
CA GLN A 166 0.72 24.95 -9.26
C GLN A 166 -0.37 23.87 -9.43
N ARG A 167 -0.21 22.94 -10.38
CA ARG A 167 -1.16 21.83 -10.62
C ARG A 167 -1.21 20.83 -9.46
N LEU A 168 -0.06 20.51 -8.86
CA LEU A 168 0.03 19.60 -7.70
C LEU A 168 -0.58 20.24 -6.44
N ARG A 169 -0.35 21.54 -6.22
CA ARG A 169 -0.92 22.27 -5.06
C ARG A 169 -2.37 22.73 -5.26
N ASN A 170 -2.93 22.60 -6.46
CA ASN A 170 -4.33 22.95 -6.75
C ASN A 170 -5.29 22.29 -5.73
N PRO A 171 -6.25 23.03 -5.12
CA PRO A 171 -7.17 22.47 -4.13
C PRO A 171 -7.95 21.23 -4.60
N LYS A 172 -8.31 21.15 -5.89
CA LYS A 172 -8.99 19.98 -6.48
C LYS A 172 -8.06 18.75 -6.51
N THR A 173 -6.79 18.92 -6.88
CA THR A 173 -5.76 17.86 -6.85
C THR A 173 -5.52 17.39 -5.42
N ARG A 174 -5.26 18.32 -4.49
CA ARG A 174 -5.03 18.01 -3.07
C ARG A 174 -6.22 17.30 -2.43
N LYS A 175 -7.45 17.70 -2.78
CA LYS A 175 -8.66 17.00 -2.35
C LYS A 175 -8.69 15.54 -2.83
N LYS A 176 -8.43 15.28 -4.12
CA LYS A 176 -8.40 13.90 -4.64
C LYS A 176 -7.35 13.01 -3.94
N ILE A 177 -6.13 13.53 -3.70
CA ILE A 177 -5.08 12.81 -2.95
C ILE A 177 -5.58 12.42 -1.54
N LEU A 178 -6.20 13.37 -0.82
CA LEU A 178 -6.74 13.13 0.51
C LEU A 178 -7.92 12.15 0.48
N ASP A 179 -8.82 12.27 -0.49
CA ASP A 179 -9.97 11.38 -0.64
C ASP A 179 -9.54 9.94 -0.99
N ARG A 180 -8.48 9.75 -1.80
CA ARG A 180 -7.89 8.42 -2.03
C ARG A 180 -7.29 7.83 -0.76
N ARG A 181 -6.48 8.60 -0.02
CA ARG A 181 -5.89 8.15 1.27
C ARG A 181 -6.97 7.77 2.28
N ARG A 182 -8.03 8.59 2.40
CA ARG A 182 -9.21 8.29 3.26
C ARG A 182 -9.93 7.02 2.83
N ALA A 183 -10.13 6.80 1.53
CA ALA A 183 -10.79 5.59 1.02
C ALA A 183 -9.97 4.33 1.35
N ILE A 184 -8.65 4.40 1.28
CA ILE A 184 -7.75 3.28 1.62
C ILE A 184 -7.74 2.99 3.11
N GLU A 185 -7.63 4.02 3.96
CA GLU A 185 -7.69 3.85 5.42
C GLU A 185 -9.06 3.34 5.86
N LYS A 186 -10.15 3.82 5.25
CA LYS A 186 -11.50 3.29 5.47
C LYS A 186 -11.62 1.83 5.07
N ASN A 187 -11.13 1.45 3.88
CA ASN A 187 -11.12 0.04 3.45
C ASN A 187 -10.33 -0.83 4.43
N TYR A 188 -9.17 -0.37 4.89
CA TYR A 188 -8.35 -1.07 5.87
C TYR A 188 -9.12 -1.27 7.19
N GLN A 189 -9.64 -0.19 7.77
CA GLN A 189 -10.43 -0.23 9.01
C GLN A 189 -11.64 -1.18 8.89
N GLU A 190 -12.37 -1.12 7.77
CA GLU A 190 -13.48 -2.04 7.49
C GLU A 190 -13.05 -3.52 7.39
N LEU A 191 -11.82 -3.82 6.95
CA LEU A 191 -11.30 -5.19 6.94
C LEU A 191 -10.82 -5.64 8.33
N ILE A 192 -10.26 -4.75 9.14
CA ILE A 192 -9.88 -5.04 10.53
C ILE A 192 -11.12 -5.35 11.38
N GLU A 193 -12.15 -4.49 11.35
CA GLU A 193 -13.41 -4.72 12.06
C GLU A 193 -14.09 -6.04 11.66
N TYR A 194 -13.96 -6.42 10.38
CA TYR A 194 -14.46 -7.70 9.88
C TYR A 194 -13.71 -8.89 10.51
N VAL A 195 -12.38 -8.84 10.56
CA VAL A 195 -11.52 -9.89 11.12
C VAL A 195 -11.65 -9.98 12.64
N ASP A 196 -11.75 -8.85 13.34
CA ASP A 196 -12.06 -8.82 14.77
C ASP A 196 -13.43 -9.42 15.07
N GLY A 197 -14.42 -9.21 14.20
CA GLY A 197 -15.73 -9.87 14.25
C GLY A 197 -15.68 -11.40 14.08
N LEU A 198 -14.65 -11.94 13.41
CA LEU A 198 -14.39 -13.38 13.32
C LEU A 198 -13.72 -13.89 14.61
N PHE A 199 -12.67 -13.23 15.10
CA PHE A 199 -12.01 -13.60 16.37
C PHE A 199 -12.94 -13.49 17.59
N ALA A 200 -13.90 -12.57 17.59
CA ALA A 200 -14.93 -12.46 18.63
C ALA A 200 -15.83 -13.71 18.76
N ARG A 201 -15.82 -14.61 17.76
CA ARG A 201 -16.63 -15.85 17.73
C ARG A 201 -15.82 -17.12 17.86
N ASN A 202 -14.56 -17.07 17.43
CA ASN A 202 -13.69 -18.21 17.27
C ASN A 202 -12.42 -17.95 18.08
N ALA A 203 -12.25 -18.70 19.17
CA ALA A 203 -11.06 -18.61 20.02
C ALA A 203 -9.76 -18.91 19.24
N ARG A 204 -9.84 -19.73 18.18
CA ARG A 204 -8.78 -20.06 17.23
C ARG A 204 -9.31 -19.87 15.82
N LEU A 205 -8.60 -19.12 14.97
CA LEU A 205 -8.80 -19.11 13.52
C LEU A 205 -7.64 -19.82 12.84
N LEU A 206 -7.94 -20.63 11.83
CA LEU A 206 -6.95 -21.17 10.91
C LEU A 206 -6.97 -20.30 9.65
N VAL A 207 -5.95 -19.47 9.48
CA VAL A 207 -5.85 -18.45 8.44
C VAL A 207 -4.99 -18.96 7.29
N LEU A 208 -5.59 -19.12 6.11
CA LEU A 208 -4.86 -19.45 4.89
C LEU A 208 -4.63 -18.18 4.08
N ARG A 209 -3.47 -18.04 3.45
CA ARG A 209 -3.24 -17.11 2.34
C ARG A 209 -2.79 -17.89 1.12
N ILE A 210 -3.54 -17.73 0.03
CA ILE A 210 -3.29 -18.37 -1.26
C ILE A 210 -3.27 -17.27 -2.31
N ASP A 211 -2.20 -17.20 -3.11
CA ASP A 211 -2.17 -16.30 -4.25
C ASP A 211 -2.55 -17.11 -5.50
N LEU A 212 -3.66 -16.77 -6.16
CA LEU A 212 -4.22 -17.43 -7.33
C LEU A 212 -3.82 -16.65 -8.59
N ALA A 213 -3.31 -17.33 -9.61
CA ALA A 213 -2.86 -16.71 -10.86
C ALA A 213 -3.19 -17.62 -12.06
N TYR A 214 -2.71 -17.24 -13.25
CA TYR A 214 -2.73 -18.05 -14.47
C TYR A 214 -1.32 -18.35 -14.97
N LYS A 215 -1.18 -19.35 -15.86
CA LYS A 215 0.08 -19.63 -16.55
C LYS A 215 0.50 -18.40 -17.38
N LYS A 216 1.78 -18.00 -17.29
CA LYS A 216 2.32 -16.71 -17.80
C LYS A 216 2.04 -16.41 -19.29
N TYR A 217 1.77 -17.42 -20.10
CA TYR A 217 1.50 -17.27 -21.54
C TYR A 217 0.03 -16.97 -21.88
N LEU A 218 -0.87 -16.96 -20.89
CA LEU A 218 -2.30 -16.70 -21.09
C LEU A 218 -2.64 -15.23 -20.87
N ASN A 219 -3.31 -14.62 -21.85
CA ASN A 219 -3.80 -13.25 -21.74
C ASN A 219 -5.22 -13.22 -21.16
N VAL A 220 -5.34 -13.47 -19.85
CA VAL A 220 -6.63 -13.51 -19.14
C VAL A 220 -7.10 -12.09 -18.78
N SER A 221 -8.37 -11.78 -19.03
CA SER A 221 -8.95 -10.49 -18.65
C SER A 221 -9.30 -10.44 -17.17
N VAL A 222 -9.44 -9.22 -16.61
CA VAL A 222 -9.86 -9.07 -15.21
C VAL A 222 -11.31 -9.52 -15.00
N GLU A 223 -12.15 -9.39 -16.03
CA GLU A 223 -13.50 -9.93 -16.05
C GLU A 223 -13.53 -11.46 -16.02
N ASP A 224 -12.59 -12.14 -16.65
CA ASP A 224 -12.53 -13.61 -16.64
C ASP A 224 -12.03 -14.13 -15.29
N LEU A 225 -10.99 -13.51 -14.70
CA LEU A 225 -10.61 -13.77 -13.31
C LEU A 225 -11.76 -13.53 -12.33
N ALA A 226 -12.54 -12.46 -12.52
CA ALA A 226 -13.71 -12.20 -11.68
C ALA A 226 -14.77 -13.32 -11.79
N LYS A 227 -15.03 -13.86 -12.99
CA LYS A 227 -15.94 -15.01 -13.19
C LYS A 227 -15.41 -16.27 -12.53
N ASP A 228 -14.10 -16.56 -12.67
CA ASP A 228 -13.48 -17.75 -12.10
C ASP A 228 -13.49 -17.70 -10.56
N LEU A 229 -13.29 -16.52 -9.96
CA LEU A 229 -13.50 -16.31 -8.52
C LEU A 229 -14.97 -16.49 -8.12
N ASP A 230 -15.91 -15.95 -8.89
CA ASP A 230 -17.34 -16.11 -8.61
C ASP A 230 -17.77 -17.60 -8.69
N HIS A 231 -17.19 -18.37 -9.63
CA HIS A 231 -17.34 -19.82 -9.73
C HIS A 231 -16.71 -20.56 -8.53
N LEU A 232 -15.51 -20.16 -8.10
CA LEU A 232 -14.88 -20.67 -6.88
C LEU A 232 -15.79 -20.47 -5.65
N HIS A 233 -16.35 -19.27 -5.45
CA HIS A 233 -17.27 -18.95 -4.36
C HIS A 233 -18.58 -19.74 -4.42
N ALA A 234 -19.17 -19.92 -5.61
CA ALA A 234 -20.35 -20.75 -5.79
C ALA A 234 -20.10 -22.19 -5.33
N ASN A 235 -18.94 -22.74 -5.68
CA ASN A 235 -18.58 -24.13 -5.38
C ASN A 235 -18.22 -24.36 -3.90
N MET A 236 -17.85 -23.33 -3.13
CA MET A 236 -17.46 -23.48 -1.71
C MET A 236 -18.52 -24.19 -0.85
N ARG A 237 -19.81 -24.03 -1.16
CA ARG A 237 -20.91 -24.61 -0.36
C ARG A 237 -20.98 -26.14 -0.43
N HIS A 238 -20.48 -26.74 -1.50
CA HIS A 238 -20.63 -28.17 -1.80
C HIS A 238 -19.30 -28.93 -1.75
N ASN A 239 -18.20 -28.25 -1.40
CA ASN A 239 -16.85 -28.79 -1.48
C ASN A 239 -16.22 -28.97 -0.09
N ARG A 240 -15.79 -30.20 0.21
CA ARG A 240 -15.32 -30.62 1.53
C ARG A 240 -14.17 -29.77 2.07
N GLN A 241 -13.28 -29.28 1.21
CA GLN A 241 -12.16 -28.42 1.59
C GLN A 241 -12.60 -27.05 2.14
N PHE A 242 -13.84 -26.60 1.88
CA PHE A 242 -14.38 -25.34 2.42
C PHE A 242 -15.28 -25.51 3.66
N HIS A 243 -15.56 -26.73 4.14
CA HIS A 243 -16.35 -26.89 5.39
C HIS A 243 -15.66 -26.15 6.56
N HIS A 244 -16.45 -25.48 7.40
CA HIS A 244 -15.99 -24.63 8.50
C HIS A 244 -15.20 -23.37 8.08
N LEU A 245 -15.26 -22.96 6.80
CA LEU A 245 -14.92 -21.59 6.41
C LEU A 245 -15.89 -20.62 7.08
N VAL A 246 -15.37 -19.68 7.86
CA VAL A 246 -16.14 -18.66 8.60
C VAL A 246 -16.02 -17.26 7.99
N GLY A 247 -15.03 -17.04 7.13
CA GLY A 247 -14.85 -15.77 6.44
C GLY A 247 -13.78 -15.80 5.36
N TYR A 248 -13.72 -14.73 4.56
CA TYR A 248 -12.69 -14.52 3.55
C TYR A 248 -12.45 -13.03 3.29
N ILE A 249 -11.24 -12.71 2.80
CA ILE A 249 -10.89 -11.47 2.13
C ILE A 249 -10.24 -11.88 0.81
N GLU A 250 -10.65 -11.27 -0.31
CA GLU A 250 -10.02 -11.48 -1.61
C GLU A 250 -9.70 -10.14 -2.26
N LYS A 251 -8.57 -10.09 -2.98
CA LYS A 251 -8.16 -8.92 -3.74
C LYS A 251 -7.65 -9.30 -5.12
N ILE A 252 -8.27 -8.74 -6.15
CA ILE A 252 -7.82 -8.82 -7.54
C ILE A 252 -6.75 -7.75 -7.79
N GLU A 253 -5.65 -8.16 -8.40
CA GLU A 253 -4.54 -7.32 -8.82
C GLU A 253 -4.14 -7.63 -10.27
N TYR A 254 -3.26 -6.80 -10.84
CA TYR A 254 -2.56 -7.11 -12.08
C TYR A 254 -1.07 -6.92 -11.83
N GLY A 255 -0.31 -7.99 -12.03
CA GLY A 255 1.14 -7.96 -12.07
C GLY A 255 1.59 -8.15 -13.52
N VAL A 256 2.61 -7.42 -13.95
CA VAL A 256 3.02 -7.41 -15.36
C VAL A 256 3.46 -8.78 -15.87
N GLU A 257 4.24 -9.54 -15.09
CA GLU A 257 4.61 -10.92 -15.45
C GLU A 257 3.56 -11.98 -15.10
N LYS A 258 2.72 -11.70 -14.10
CA LYS A 258 1.73 -12.66 -13.57
C LYS A 258 0.38 -12.56 -14.30
N GLY A 259 0.17 -11.49 -15.08
CA GLY A 259 -1.14 -11.08 -15.54
C GLY A 259 -2.05 -10.67 -14.39
N VAL A 260 -3.36 -10.80 -14.63
CA VAL A 260 -4.37 -10.72 -13.58
C VAL A 260 -4.18 -11.87 -12.59
N HIS A 261 -4.22 -11.56 -11.30
CA HIS A 261 -4.10 -12.53 -10.23
C HIS A 261 -4.91 -12.07 -9.01
N ALA A 262 -5.19 -12.98 -8.08
CA ALA A 262 -5.96 -12.70 -6.89
C ALA A 262 -5.25 -13.18 -5.62
N HIS A 263 -5.15 -12.32 -4.63
CA HIS A 263 -4.75 -12.71 -3.28
C HIS A 263 -5.98 -13.09 -2.47
N LEU A 264 -6.00 -14.31 -1.93
CA LEU A 264 -7.11 -14.86 -1.16
C LEU A 264 -6.65 -15.17 0.27
N ILE A 265 -7.30 -14.54 1.26
CA ILE A 265 -7.17 -14.89 2.68
C ILE A 265 -8.46 -15.60 3.10
N LEU A 266 -8.34 -16.83 3.59
CA LEU A 266 -9.46 -17.64 4.07
C LEU A 266 -9.36 -17.83 5.58
N PHE A 267 -10.49 -17.68 6.27
CA PHE A 267 -10.59 -17.85 7.72
C PHE A 267 -11.46 -19.06 8.02
N PHE A 268 -10.86 -20.10 8.61
CA PHE A 268 -11.56 -21.29 9.08
C PHE A 268 -11.67 -21.32 10.61
N ASP A 269 -12.68 -22.00 11.14
CA ASP A 269 -12.75 -22.32 12.57
C ASP A 269 -11.60 -23.25 12.97
N GLY A 270 -10.60 -22.72 13.67
CA GLY A 270 -9.40 -23.46 14.10
C GLY A 270 -9.70 -24.53 15.15
N SER A 271 -10.90 -24.54 15.76
CA SER A 271 -11.34 -25.66 16.61
C SER A 271 -11.80 -26.88 15.80
N LYS A 272 -12.11 -26.70 14.51
CA LYS A 272 -12.62 -27.74 13.59
C LYS A 272 -11.64 -28.08 12.47
N ARG A 273 -10.72 -27.17 12.13
CA ARG A 273 -9.72 -27.34 11.06
C ARG A 273 -8.31 -27.18 11.59
N LYS A 274 -7.40 -27.98 11.02
CA LYS A 274 -5.95 -27.98 11.24
C LYS A 274 -5.24 -28.15 9.90
N ASN A 275 -3.91 -28.22 9.91
CA ASN A 275 -3.06 -28.49 8.75
C ASN A 275 -3.23 -27.43 7.63
N ASP A 276 -2.95 -26.17 7.96
CA ASP A 276 -3.14 -25.02 7.07
C ASP A 276 -2.41 -25.16 5.73
N SER A 277 -1.16 -25.64 5.72
CA SER A 277 -0.43 -25.90 4.48
C SER A 277 -1.16 -26.87 3.55
N TYR A 278 -1.65 -28.00 4.09
CA TYR A 278 -2.34 -29.03 3.30
C TYR A 278 -3.68 -28.52 2.77
N LEU A 279 -4.45 -27.82 3.61
CA LEU A 279 -5.74 -27.27 3.21
C LEU A 279 -5.60 -26.17 2.14
N ALA A 280 -4.56 -25.33 2.26
CA ALA A 280 -4.22 -24.34 1.24
C ALA A 280 -3.78 -25.01 -0.08
N LYS A 281 -3.09 -26.15 -0.01
CA LYS A 281 -2.78 -26.98 -1.18
C LYS A 281 -4.05 -27.55 -1.82
N GLU A 282 -4.94 -28.20 -1.07
CA GLU A 282 -6.22 -28.74 -1.60
C GLU A 282 -7.03 -27.66 -2.35
N ILE A 283 -7.08 -26.43 -1.81
CA ILE A 283 -7.81 -25.31 -2.42
C ILE A 283 -7.08 -24.77 -3.67
N GLY A 284 -5.75 -24.73 -3.65
CA GLY A 284 -4.93 -24.36 -4.82
C GLY A 284 -5.06 -25.35 -5.98
N GLU A 285 -5.02 -26.65 -5.69
CA GLU A 285 -5.25 -27.70 -6.71
C GLU A 285 -6.69 -27.66 -7.25
N TYR A 286 -7.66 -27.28 -6.42
CA TYR A 286 -9.04 -27.06 -6.86
C TYR A 286 -9.17 -25.86 -7.82
N TRP A 287 -8.47 -24.76 -7.55
CA TRP A 287 -8.36 -23.62 -8.48
C TRP A 287 -7.73 -24.05 -9.81
N HIS A 288 -6.59 -24.76 -9.75
CA HIS A 288 -5.87 -25.24 -10.92
C HIS A 288 -6.72 -26.20 -11.77
N SER A 289 -7.23 -27.29 -11.18
CA SER A 289 -7.89 -28.35 -11.94
C SER A 289 -9.37 -28.09 -12.24
N GLN A 290 -10.16 -27.62 -11.27
CA GLN A 290 -11.63 -27.58 -11.38
C GLN A 290 -12.17 -26.23 -11.85
N ILE A 291 -11.61 -25.13 -11.36
CA ILE A 291 -12.07 -23.78 -11.75
C ILE A 291 -11.50 -23.38 -13.10
N THR A 292 -10.18 -23.44 -13.25
CA THR A 292 -9.47 -22.88 -14.42
C THR A 292 -9.13 -23.92 -15.49
N LYS A 293 -9.41 -25.21 -15.28
CA LYS A 293 -9.12 -26.32 -16.22
C LYS A 293 -7.65 -26.32 -16.66
N GLU A 294 -6.77 -26.43 -15.67
CA GLU A 294 -5.31 -26.42 -15.77
C GLU A 294 -4.68 -25.11 -16.28
N GLN A 295 -5.45 -24.06 -16.56
CA GLN A 295 -4.92 -22.75 -16.99
C GLN A 295 -4.39 -21.91 -15.82
N GLY A 296 -4.94 -22.12 -14.62
CA GLY A 296 -4.55 -21.47 -13.39
C GLY A 296 -3.23 -21.99 -12.85
N ASN A 297 -2.64 -21.23 -11.94
CA ASN A 297 -1.58 -21.66 -11.03
C ASN A 297 -1.85 -21.04 -9.64
N TYR A 298 -1.18 -21.51 -8.60
CA TYR A 298 -1.33 -20.96 -7.25
C TYR A 298 -0.01 -20.93 -6.49
N TRP A 299 0.06 -20.09 -5.45
CA TRP A 299 1.15 -20.07 -4.48
C TRP A 299 0.60 -20.24 -3.06
N ASN A 300 1.11 -21.27 -2.37
CA ASN A 300 0.73 -21.59 -1.01
C ASN A 300 1.61 -20.81 -0.01
N CYS A 301 1.10 -19.69 0.52
CA CYS A 301 1.86 -18.93 1.53
C CYS A 301 1.98 -19.69 2.85
N ASN A 302 1.09 -20.66 3.11
CA ASN A 302 1.10 -21.49 4.31
C ASN A 302 2.07 -22.68 4.23
N ASP A 303 2.86 -22.81 3.15
CA ASP A 303 3.92 -23.81 3.07
C ASP A 303 4.89 -23.73 4.28
N PRO A 304 5.39 -24.85 4.84
CA PRO A 304 6.24 -24.82 6.02
C PRO A 304 7.50 -23.95 5.88
N GLU A 305 8.13 -23.90 4.71
CA GLU A 305 9.35 -23.11 4.51
C GLU A 305 9.01 -21.61 4.44
N ASN A 306 7.93 -21.24 3.73
CA ASN A 306 7.39 -19.87 3.73
C ASN A 306 7.04 -19.39 5.15
N LYS A 307 6.36 -20.23 5.94
CA LYS A 307 6.01 -19.91 7.33
C LYS A 307 7.22 -19.81 8.26
N LYS A 308 8.24 -20.64 8.05
CA LYS A 308 9.52 -20.59 8.78
C LYS A 308 10.25 -19.27 8.51
N GLN A 309 10.32 -18.83 7.26
CA GLN A 309 10.91 -17.54 6.89
C GLN A 309 10.15 -16.37 7.54
N LEU A 310 8.80 -16.35 7.43
CA LEU A 310 7.95 -15.34 8.08
C LEU A 310 8.13 -15.33 9.61
N LYS A 311 8.28 -16.50 10.24
CA LYS A 311 8.53 -16.61 11.69
C LYS A 311 9.89 -16.04 12.07
N ASN A 312 10.94 -16.34 11.31
CA ASN A 312 12.31 -15.87 11.60
C ASN A 312 12.45 -14.34 11.57
N ILE A 313 11.61 -13.66 10.77
CA ILE A 313 11.58 -12.18 10.70
C ILE A 313 10.47 -11.55 11.57
N GLY A 314 9.80 -12.33 12.42
CA GLY A 314 8.73 -11.84 13.30
C GLY A 314 7.45 -11.37 12.59
N ARG A 315 7.19 -11.86 11.36
CA ARG A 315 6.05 -11.46 10.50
C ARG A 315 5.01 -12.57 10.24
N LEU A 316 4.94 -13.59 11.10
CA LEU A 316 4.03 -14.72 10.92
C LEU A 316 2.57 -14.35 11.27
N GLY A 317 1.82 -13.87 10.27
CA GLY A 317 0.39 -13.52 10.36
C GLY A 317 -0.57 -14.56 9.77
N ILE A 318 -0.14 -15.81 9.57
CA ILE A 318 -0.90 -16.88 8.91
C ILE A 318 -0.77 -18.23 9.63
N GLY A 319 -1.68 -19.15 9.33
CA GLY A 319 -1.82 -20.43 10.01
C GLY A 319 -2.73 -20.31 11.24
N GLU A 320 -2.44 -21.05 12.31
CA GLU A 320 -3.28 -21.02 13.51
C GLU A 320 -2.97 -19.81 14.40
N ILE A 321 -4.00 -18.98 14.62
CA ILE A 321 -3.96 -17.75 15.42
C ILE A 321 -5.01 -17.86 16.53
N HIS A 322 -4.60 -17.70 17.79
CA HIS A 322 -5.51 -17.58 18.92
C HIS A 322 -6.04 -16.14 19.02
N ALA A 323 -7.27 -15.93 19.47
CA ALA A 323 -7.85 -14.59 19.58
C ALA A 323 -7.07 -13.65 20.53
N GLU A 324 -6.31 -14.22 21.46
CA GLU A 324 -5.45 -13.50 22.43
C GLU A 324 -3.98 -13.39 21.97
N ASP A 325 -3.60 -14.03 20.86
CA ASP A 325 -2.26 -13.98 20.25
C ASP A 325 -2.09 -12.63 19.51
N LYS A 326 -1.72 -11.59 20.27
CA LYS A 326 -1.58 -10.22 19.75
C LYS A 326 -0.57 -10.14 18.61
N GLU A 327 0.60 -10.75 18.77
CA GLU A 327 1.68 -10.70 17.76
C GLU A 327 1.22 -11.23 16.40
N LYS A 328 0.58 -12.41 16.36
CA LYS A 328 0.06 -12.94 15.09
C LYS A 328 -1.13 -12.16 14.56
N ARG A 329 -1.97 -11.57 15.42
CA ARG A 329 -3.06 -10.68 14.99
C ARG A 329 -2.53 -9.39 14.38
N ASP A 330 -1.52 -8.77 14.97
CA ASP A 330 -0.88 -7.57 14.42
C ASP A 330 -0.17 -7.88 13.09
N ASN A 331 0.46 -9.05 12.98
CA ASN A 331 1.05 -9.53 11.72
C ASN A 331 0.00 -9.86 10.64
N LEU A 332 -1.18 -10.36 11.01
CA LEU A 332 -2.31 -10.52 10.09
C LEU A 332 -2.86 -9.16 9.64
N ASN A 333 -3.00 -8.22 10.58
CA ASN A 333 -3.43 -6.85 10.30
C ASN A 333 -2.45 -6.16 9.33
N TYR A 334 -1.15 -6.39 9.48
CA TYR A 334 -0.11 -5.93 8.54
C TYR A 334 -0.32 -6.48 7.12
N ILE A 335 -0.62 -7.77 6.95
CA ILE A 335 -0.93 -8.38 5.63
C ILE A 335 -2.17 -7.72 5.00
N ILE A 336 -3.21 -7.47 5.80
CA ILE A 336 -4.45 -6.81 5.36
C ILE A 336 -4.19 -5.34 4.97
N ARG A 337 -3.31 -4.65 5.71
CA ARG A 337 -2.87 -3.28 5.41
C ARG A 337 -2.13 -3.20 4.09
N TYR A 338 -1.22 -4.15 3.85
CA TYR A 338 -0.50 -4.31 2.59
C TYR A 338 -1.47 -4.46 1.40
N PHE A 339 -2.53 -5.28 1.53
CA PHE A 339 -3.57 -5.39 0.49
C PHE A 339 -4.26 -4.04 0.20
N CYS A 340 -4.58 -3.26 1.22
CA CYS A 340 -5.25 -1.97 1.03
C CYS A 340 -4.32 -0.91 0.42
N LYS A 341 -3.07 -0.80 0.92
CA LYS A 341 -2.18 0.31 0.57
C LYS A 341 -1.60 0.27 -0.84
N LYS A 342 -1.52 -0.90 -1.52
CA LYS A 342 -1.16 -0.93 -2.95
C LYS A 342 -2.07 -0.03 -3.81
N GLU A 343 -3.37 0.10 -3.47
CA GLU A 343 -4.30 0.96 -4.21
C GLU A 343 -3.94 2.47 -4.14
N GLN A 344 -3.04 2.90 -3.24
CA GLN A 344 -2.61 4.30 -3.14
C GLN A 344 -1.85 4.79 -4.38
N PHE A 345 -1.10 3.89 -5.00
CA PHE A 345 -0.14 4.21 -6.05
C PHE A 345 -0.63 3.78 -7.43
N ILE A 346 -1.36 2.66 -7.49
CA ILE A 346 -1.87 2.15 -8.73
C ILE A 346 -3.17 1.38 -8.54
N LYS A 347 -4.07 1.47 -9.53
CA LYS A 347 -5.34 0.76 -9.57
C LYS A 347 -5.62 0.34 -11.00
N LEU A 348 -5.97 -0.93 -11.20
CA LEU A 348 -6.35 -1.43 -12.52
C LEU A 348 -7.57 -0.67 -13.05
N LYS A 349 -7.58 -0.34 -14.35
CA LYS A 349 -8.79 0.19 -15.01
C LYS A 349 -9.77 -0.96 -15.20
N THR A 350 -10.97 -0.79 -14.67
CA THR A 350 -12.03 -1.83 -14.66
C THR A 350 -13.36 -1.21 -15.07
N LYS A 351 -14.31 -2.04 -15.47
CA LYS A 351 -15.70 -1.59 -15.68
C LYS A 351 -16.27 -0.95 -14.41
N PRO A 352 -17.10 0.11 -14.53
CA PRO A 352 -17.80 0.68 -13.38
C PRO A 352 -18.56 -0.40 -12.61
N LYS A 353 -18.51 -0.35 -11.26
CA LYS A 353 -19.07 -1.30 -10.29
C LYS A 353 -18.24 -2.54 -9.96
N MET A 354 -17.16 -2.88 -10.67
CA MET A 354 -16.35 -4.05 -10.30
C MET A 354 -15.53 -3.78 -9.01
N LYS A 355 -15.72 -4.62 -7.98
CA LYS A 355 -14.96 -4.55 -6.73
C LYS A 355 -13.67 -5.35 -6.84
N LEU A 356 -12.53 -4.66 -6.74
CA LEU A 356 -11.20 -5.29 -6.70
C LEU A 356 -10.91 -5.94 -5.35
N ILE A 357 -11.34 -5.33 -4.24
CA ILE A 357 -11.30 -5.94 -2.90
C ILE A 357 -12.72 -6.36 -2.52
N ARG A 358 -12.87 -7.60 -2.06
CA ARG A 358 -14.14 -8.18 -1.59
C ARG A 358 -13.88 -8.92 -0.26
N LYS A 359 -14.91 -9.03 0.57
CA LYS A 359 -14.87 -9.77 1.85
C LYS A 359 -16.19 -10.47 2.11
N GLY A 360 -16.18 -11.48 2.98
CA GLY A 360 -17.39 -12.11 3.47
C GLY A 360 -18.28 -11.17 4.29
N GLN A 361 -19.50 -11.61 4.60
CA GLN A 361 -20.44 -10.82 5.41
C GLN A 361 -19.96 -10.72 6.87
N CYS A 362 -20.05 -9.53 7.46
CA CYS A 362 -19.72 -9.33 8.87
C CYS A 362 -20.57 -10.26 9.76
N PRO A 363 -19.95 -11.00 10.70
CA PRO A 363 -20.69 -11.97 11.51
C PRO A 363 -21.73 -11.31 12.45
N LYS A 364 -23.04 -11.41 12.12
CA LYS A 364 -24.21 -10.84 12.85
C LYS A 364 -24.14 -10.98 14.37
N GLN A 365 -23.68 -9.96 15.12
CA GLN A 365 -23.41 -10.05 16.58
C GLN A 365 -24.47 -10.88 17.32
N ILE A 366 -24.08 -12.07 17.78
CA ILE A 366 -24.94 -12.90 18.63
C ILE A 366 -24.67 -12.42 20.06
N GLY A 367 -25.73 -12.14 20.82
CA GLY A 367 -25.64 -11.80 22.24
C GLY A 367 -24.84 -12.85 23.02
N PRO A 368 -24.38 -12.52 24.25
CA PRO A 368 -23.33 -13.27 24.95
C PRO A 368 -23.61 -14.77 24.96
N LYS A 369 -22.82 -15.53 24.17
CA LYS A 369 -22.85 -16.99 24.19
C LYS A 369 -22.55 -17.45 25.61
N ARG A 370 -23.52 -18.14 26.23
CA ARG A 370 -23.38 -18.80 27.53
C ARG A 370 -22.46 -20.03 27.43
N GLY A 371 -21.18 -19.79 27.17
CA GLY A 371 -20.09 -20.73 27.37
C GLY A 371 -19.41 -20.50 28.73
N ALA A 372 -18.60 -21.46 29.17
CA ALA A 372 -17.91 -21.38 30.46
C ALA A 372 -17.08 -20.07 30.60
N PRO A 373 -17.00 -19.48 31.82
CA PRO A 373 -16.30 -18.22 32.02
C PRO A 373 -14.85 -18.25 31.52
N ARG A 374 -14.42 -17.17 30.87
CA ARG A 374 -13.02 -17.02 30.43
C ARG A 374 -12.12 -16.99 31.67
N ALA A 375 -10.96 -17.64 31.60
CA ALA A 375 -10.07 -17.78 32.76
C ALA A 375 -9.63 -16.42 33.35
N SER A 376 -9.56 -15.37 32.52
CA SER A 376 -9.31 -13.98 32.92
C SER A 376 -10.38 -13.33 33.80
N GLN A 377 -11.48 -14.03 34.11
CA GLN A 377 -12.52 -13.58 35.05
C GLN A 377 -12.58 -14.40 36.35
N ARG A 378 -11.64 -15.33 36.60
CA ARG A 378 -11.52 -16.03 37.89
C ARG A 378 -10.50 -15.34 38.82
N ILE A 379 -11.00 -14.25 39.41
CA ILE A 379 -10.81 -13.80 40.81
C ILE A 379 -9.44 -14.09 41.48
N VAL A 380 -8.74 -13.01 41.86
CA VAL A 380 -7.91 -13.00 43.08
C VAL A 380 -8.76 -12.43 44.22
N GLN A 381 -9.26 -13.31 45.09
CA GLN A 381 -9.73 -12.98 46.43
C GLN A 381 -8.84 -13.77 47.38
N SER A 382 -8.01 -13.04 48.13
CA SER A 382 -7.12 -13.64 49.13
C SER A 382 -7.88 -13.89 50.43
N PRO A 383 -7.81 -15.09 51.03
CA PRO A 383 -8.37 -15.35 52.35
C PRO A 383 -7.26 -15.32 53.42
N HIS A 384 -7.26 -14.30 54.30
CA HIS A 384 -7.05 -14.38 55.76
C HIS A 384 -6.61 -13.04 56.37
N ALA A 385 -7.38 -12.57 57.36
CA ALA A 385 -6.86 -12.14 58.66
C ALA A 385 -8.02 -12.11 59.67
N ILE A 386 -7.81 -12.69 60.85
CA ILE A 386 -8.75 -12.68 62.00
C ILE A 386 -8.22 -11.63 63.01
N GLY A 387 -9.08 -10.87 63.67
CA GLY A 387 -8.64 -9.97 64.76
C GLY A 387 -9.64 -8.89 65.20
N ASP A 388 -10.63 -9.30 65.99
CA ASP A 388 -11.29 -8.58 67.09
C ASP A 388 -11.93 -7.17 66.97
N ARG A 389 -12.83 -6.93 67.95
CA ARG A 389 -13.79 -5.82 68.14
C ARG A 389 -13.19 -4.70 69.05
N PRO A 390 -13.88 -3.58 69.42
CA PRO A 390 -15.30 -3.23 69.24
C PRO A 390 -15.62 -1.80 68.77
N ALA A 391 -16.93 -1.54 68.61
CA ALA A 391 -17.51 -0.26 68.19
C ALA A 391 -17.60 0.78 69.32
N PHE A 392 -17.56 2.07 68.96
CA PHE A 392 -18.22 3.15 69.70
C PHE A 392 -18.79 4.25 68.79
N SER A 393 -19.78 4.93 69.36
CA SER A 393 -20.84 5.79 68.83
C SER A 393 -20.48 7.20 68.33
N ASN A 394 -21.40 7.75 67.52
CA ASN A 394 -21.84 9.16 67.42
C ASN A 394 -20.88 10.26 66.90
N GLY A 395 -21.38 11.11 65.98
CA GLY A 395 -20.75 12.41 65.67
C GLY A 395 -21.05 13.04 64.29
N PHE A 396 -22.25 13.57 64.07
CA PHE A 396 -22.47 14.74 63.19
C PHE A 396 -22.21 16.03 64.03
N PRO A 397 -22.14 17.28 63.48
CA PRO A 397 -22.22 17.71 62.06
C PRO A 397 -21.21 18.84 61.65
N TYR A 398 -21.40 19.38 60.44
CA TYR A 398 -21.38 20.82 60.06
C TYR A 398 -20.20 21.53 59.31
N TRP A 399 -20.64 22.31 58.29
CA TRP A 399 -20.12 23.54 57.65
C TRP A 399 -18.75 23.58 56.92
N GLY A 400 -18.74 24.13 55.69
CA GLY A 400 -17.52 24.64 55.04
C GLY A 400 -17.48 24.68 53.50
N LEU A 401 -18.27 25.54 52.83
CA LEU A 401 -17.96 26.06 51.47
C LEU A 401 -17.17 27.38 51.64
N PRO A 402 -16.20 27.72 50.74
CA PRO A 402 -16.47 28.44 49.49
C PRO A 402 -15.72 27.86 48.26
N PHE A 403 -16.24 27.87 47.03
CA PHE A 403 -16.39 29.00 46.07
C PHE A 403 -15.09 29.40 45.32
N VAL A 404 -14.86 28.77 44.14
CA VAL A 404 -14.71 29.37 42.77
C VAL A 404 -13.91 30.70 42.67
N PRO A 405 -12.86 30.83 41.81
CA PRO A 405 -13.10 30.85 40.36
C PRO A 405 -12.06 30.26 39.38
N GLN A 406 -12.54 30.13 38.14
CA GLN A 406 -11.81 29.80 36.92
C GLN A 406 -10.73 30.84 36.58
N LEU A 407 -9.69 30.40 35.86
CA LEU A 407 -9.03 31.22 34.85
C LEU A 407 -8.90 30.41 33.55
N SER A 408 -9.36 31.02 32.47
CA SER A 408 -9.24 30.54 31.09
C SER A 408 -8.03 31.19 30.39
N LEU A 409 -7.36 30.44 29.52
CA LEU A 409 -6.74 30.92 28.29
C LEU A 409 -6.70 29.77 27.26
#